data_AF-A0A183N4F2-F1
#
_entry.id   AF-A0A183N4F2-F1
#
_cell.length_a   1.000
_cell.length_b   1.000
_cell.length_c   1.000
_cell.angle_alpha   90.00
_cell.angle_beta   90.00
_cell.angle_gamma   90.00
#
_symmetry.space_group_name_H-M   'P 1'
#
loop_
_entity.id
_entity.type
_entity.pdbx_description
1 polymer ?
#
loop_
_entity_poly.entity_id
_entity_poly.type
_entity_poly.pdbx_seq_one_letter_code
_entity_poly.pdbx_strand_id
1 'polypeptide(L)'
;MGTRLPVVTTQRLCKLLDTKEGEWQKLAKHMGMQRYIFYLKSQPSPTTVLLNMWEACNRNEPSVNELKAIFTAMDRADCANLLD
;
A
#
# COMPACT_ATOMS: atom_id res chain seq x y z
N MET A 1 4.96 9.83 17.89
CA MET A 1 5.87 8.78 17.39
C MET A 1 5.29 8.28 16.09
N GLY A 2 6.03 8.35 14.98
CA GLY A 2 5.51 7.99 13.66
C GLY A 2 5.14 6.51 13.61
N THR A 3 3.86 6.21 13.42
CA THR A 3 3.34 4.85 13.27
C THR A 3 3.78 4.29 11.93
N ARG A 4 4.98 3.71 11.89
CA ARG A 4 5.40 2.89 10.75
C ARG A 4 4.69 1.55 10.77
N LEU A 5 4.31 1.07 9.60
CA LEU A 5 3.77 -0.28 9.47
C LEU A 5 4.80 -1.31 9.92
N PRO A 6 4.39 -2.35 10.66
CA PRO A 6 5.28 -3.45 10.97
C PRO A 6 5.86 -4.06 9.69
N VAL A 7 7.17 -4.29 9.67
CA VAL A 7 7.88 -4.85 8.50
C VAL A 7 7.22 -6.15 8.02
N VAL A 8 6.72 -6.97 8.95
CA VAL A 8 6.02 -8.22 8.66
C VAL A 8 4.72 -7.98 7.88
N THR A 9 3.93 -6.98 8.26
CA THR A 9 2.69 -6.60 7.57
C THR A 9 3.00 -6.11 6.16
N THR A 10 3.96 -5.20 6.02
CA THR A 10 4.42 -4.68 4.72
C THR A 10 4.89 -5.81 3.81
N GLN A 11 5.69 -6.76 4.32
CA GLN A 11 6.15 -7.91 3.55
C GLN A 11 5.00 -8.82 3.09
N ARG A 12 4.01 -9.07 3.95
CA ARG A 12 2.83 -9.87 3.57
C ARG A 12 2.01 -9.15 2.50
N LEU A 13 1.78 -7.85 2.66
CA LEU A 13 1.08 -7.03 1.67
C LEU A 13 1.80 -7.06 0.33
N CYS A 14 3.12 -6.88 0.31
CA CYS A 14 3.92 -6.95 -0.92
C CYS A 14 3.82 -8.33 -1.56
N LYS A 15 3.94 -9.42 -0.79
CA LYS A 15 3.75 -10.77 -1.34
C LYS A 15 2.37 -10.97 -1.97
N LEU A 16 1.32 -10.40 -1.39
CA LEU A 16 -0.06 -10.55 -1.85
C LEU A 16 -0.43 -9.63 -3.02
N LEU A 17 0.24 -8.48 -3.16
CA LEU A 17 -0.08 -7.44 -4.15
C LEU A 17 0.90 -7.43 -5.33
N ASP A 18 2.18 -7.78 -5.10
CA ASP A 18 3.18 -7.88 -6.17
C ASP A 18 3.02 -9.17 -6.99
N THR A 19 2.41 -10.24 -6.45
CA THR A 19 2.15 -11.46 -7.24
C THR A 19 1.09 -11.28 -8.32
N LYS A 20 0.21 -10.28 -8.18
CA LYS A 20 -0.87 -10.01 -9.13
C LYS A 20 -0.67 -8.63 -9.75
N GLU A 21 -0.17 -8.61 -10.99
CA GLU A 21 -0.19 -7.39 -11.80
C GLU A 21 -1.63 -6.85 -11.85
N GLY A 22 -1.79 -5.56 -11.53
CA GLY A 22 -3.09 -4.90 -11.42
C GLY A 22 -3.49 -4.54 -9.99
N GLU A 23 -3.11 -5.33 -8.99
CA GLU A 23 -3.50 -5.04 -7.61
C GLU A 23 -2.73 -3.85 -7.03
N TRP A 24 -1.42 -3.84 -7.19
CA TRP A 24 -0.61 -2.67 -6.85
C TRP A 24 -0.98 -1.44 -7.71
N GLN A 25 -1.50 -1.63 -8.93
CA GLN A 25 -1.98 -0.53 -9.78
C GLN A 25 -3.29 0.07 -9.26
N LYS A 26 -4.23 -0.77 -8.83
CA LYS A 26 -5.46 -0.33 -8.15
C LYS A 26 -5.11 0.42 -6.86
N LEU A 27 -4.15 -0.09 -6.08
CA LEU A 27 -3.67 0.59 -4.88
C LEU A 27 -3.12 1.98 -5.21
N ALA A 28 -2.24 2.08 -6.21
CA ALA A 28 -1.75 3.37 -6.70
C ALA A 28 -2.87 4.31 -7.14
N LYS A 29 -3.93 3.78 -7.76
CA LYS A 29 -5.11 4.55 -8.17
C LYS A 29 -5.88 5.09 -6.96
N HIS A 30 -6.14 4.27 -5.95
CA HIS A 30 -6.85 4.69 -4.75
C HIS A 30 -6.03 5.69 -3.91
N MET A 31 -4.70 5.55 -3.88
CA MET A 31 -3.79 6.49 -3.23
C MET A 31 -3.54 7.78 -4.04
N GLY A 32 -4.09 7.90 -5.25
CA GLY A 32 -3.82 9.05 -6.13
C GLY A 32 -2.40 9.08 -6.74
N MET A 33 -1.65 7.98 -6.62
CA MET A 33 -0.26 7.83 -7.10
C MET A 33 -0.16 7.22 -8.51
N GLN A 34 -1.26 7.22 -9.26
CA GLN A 34 -1.31 6.69 -10.64
C GLN A 34 -0.25 7.30 -11.58
N ARG A 35 0.12 8.57 -11.35
CA ARG A 35 1.17 9.24 -12.13
C ARG A 35 2.54 8.57 -11.98
N TYR A 36 2.77 7.83 -10.89
CA TYR A 36 4.01 7.10 -10.63
C TYR A 36 3.98 5.64 -11.11
N ILE A 37 2.89 5.17 -11.75
CA ILE A 37 2.76 3.77 -12.23
C ILE A 37 3.97 3.34 -13.06
N PHE A 38 4.44 4.17 -14.00
CA PHE A 38 5.59 3.84 -14.85
C PHE A 38 6.89 3.68 -14.07
N TYR A 39 7.09 4.51 -13.05
CA TYR A 39 8.24 4.40 -12.14
C TYR A 39 8.12 3.16 -11.26
N LEU A 40 6.93 2.89 -10.72
CA LEU A 40 6.66 1.71 -9.88
C LEU A 40 6.90 0.41 -10.65
N LYS A 41 6.56 0.35 -11.95
CA LYS A 41 6.84 -0.82 -12.80
C LYS A 41 8.34 -1.15 -12.90
N SER A 42 9.22 -0.15 -12.78
CA SER A 42 10.66 -0.39 -12.84
C SER A 42 11.24 -0.82 -11.49
N GLN A 43 10.43 -0.84 -10.43
CA GLN A 43 10.87 -1.20 -9.09
C GLN A 43 10.68 -2.70 -8.87
N PRO A 44 11.56 -3.34 -8.06
CA PRO A 44 11.43 -4.75 -7.73
C PRO A 44 10.19 -5.06 -6.89
N SER A 45 9.67 -4.08 -6.14
CA SER A 45 8.41 -4.17 -5.39
C SER A 45 7.65 -2.84 -5.49
N PRO A 46 6.74 -2.69 -6.46
CA PRO A 46 5.92 -1.48 -6.59
C PRO A 46 5.06 -1.25 -5.33
N THR A 47 4.57 -2.32 -4.70
CA THR A 47 3.77 -2.22 -3.49
C THR A 47 4.55 -1.60 -2.32
N THR A 48 5.81 -2.00 -2.11
CA THR A 48 6.65 -1.43 -1.05
C THR A 48 6.84 0.08 -1.25
N VAL A 49 7.08 0.50 -2.49
CA VAL A 49 7.30 1.91 -2.81
C VAL A 49 6.03 2.73 -2.62
N LEU A 50 4.87 2.19 -2.99
CA LEU A 50 3.56 2.81 -2.72
C LEU A 50 3.31 3.01 -1.22
N LEU A 51 3.55 1.98 -0.41
CA LEU A 51 3.37 2.05 1.04
C LEU A 51 4.32 3.09 1.66
N ASN A 52 5.58 3.10 1.25
CA ASN A 52 6.55 4.11 1.70
C ASN A 52 6.14 5.54 1.30
N MET A 53 5.63 5.72 0.07
CA MET A 53 5.11 7.03 -0.37
C MET A 53 3.90 7.45 0.46
N TRP A 54 2.98 6.53 0.74
CA TRP A 54 1.80 6.80 1.56
C TRP A 54 2.18 7.17 2.99
N GLU A 55 3.10 6.44 3.61
CA GLU A 55 3.65 6.76 4.94
C GLU A 55 4.34 8.15 4.93
N ALA A 56 5.05 8.49 3.85
CA ALA A 56 5.69 9.79 3.69
C ALA A 56 4.70 10.94 3.46
N CYS A 57 3.56 10.69 2.83
CA CYS A 57 2.47 11.66 2.68
C CYS A 57 1.75 11.90 4.02
N ASN A 58 1.56 10.85 4.82
CA ASN A 58 0.85 10.92 6.10
C ASN A 58 1.78 11.15 7.32
N ARG A 59 2.65 12.16 7.24
CA ARG A 59 3.64 12.48 8.29
C ARG A 59 3.07 12.90 9.65
N ASN A 60 1.87 13.47 9.68
CA ASN A 60 1.27 13.98 10.92
C ASN A 60 0.45 12.92 11.65
N GLU A 61 -0.23 12.03 10.93
CA GLU A 61 -0.97 10.90 11.52
C GLU A 61 -1.28 9.87 10.42
N PRO A 62 -0.41 8.87 10.19
CA PRO A 62 -0.73 7.76 9.30
C PRO A 62 -1.85 6.97 9.93
N SER A 63 -3.07 7.30 9.51
CA SER A 63 -4.27 6.56 9.89
C SER A 63 -4.24 5.25 9.13
N VAL A 64 -3.81 4.19 9.80
CA VAL A 64 -3.94 2.81 9.31
C VAL A 64 -5.38 2.54 8.84
N ASN A 65 -6.36 3.24 9.42
CA ASN A 65 -7.76 3.26 8.98
C ASN A 65 -7.96 3.70 7.51
N GLU A 66 -7.20 4.68 7.01
CA GLU A 66 -7.27 5.10 5.61
C GLU A 66 -6.75 3.97 4.70
N LEU A 67 -5.63 3.36 5.09
CA LEU A 67 -5.06 2.22 4.36
C LEU A 67 -6.00 1.00 4.38
N LYS A 68 -6.63 0.73 5.53
CA LYS A 68 -7.69 -0.28 5.68
C LYS A 68 -8.86 0.03 4.74
N ALA A 69 -9.36 1.26 4.72
CA ALA A 69 -10.46 1.66 3.85
C ALA A 69 -10.12 1.49 2.36
N ILE A 70 -8.90 1.82 1.95
CA ILE A 70 -8.42 1.58 0.59
C ILE A 70 -8.41 0.08 0.26
N PHE A 71 -7.87 -0.76 1.15
CA PHE A 71 -7.86 -2.21 0.95
C PHE A 71 -9.27 -2.81 0.91
N THR A 72 -10.19 -2.35 1.76
CA THR A 72 -11.59 -2.74 1.73
C THR A 72 -12.26 -2.32 0.41
N ALA A 73 -11.99 -1.10 -0.08
CA ALA A 73 -12.51 -0.62 -1.37
C ALA A 73 -11.96 -1.39 -2.58
N MET A 74 -10.81 -2.04 -2.43
CA MET A 74 -10.21 -2.93 -3.42
C MET A 74 -10.74 -4.37 -3.35
N ASP A 75 -11.73 -4.67 -2.50
CA ASP A 75 -12.17 -6.04 -2.19
C ASP A 75 -11.05 -6.91 -1.57
N ARG A 76 -10.07 -6.27 -0.92
CA ARG A 76 -8.91 -6.91 -0.28
C ARG A 76 -9.00 -6.81 1.24
N ALA A 77 -10.11 -7.31 1.79
CA ALA A 77 -10.31 -7.40 3.24
C ALA A 77 -9.17 -8.19 3.93
N ASP A 78 -8.56 -9.16 3.24
CA ASP A 78 -7.37 -9.88 3.74
C ASP A 78 -6.22 -8.95 4.09
N CYS A 79 -5.97 -7.93 3.25
CA CYS A 79 -4.93 -6.93 3.46
C CYS A 79 -5.31 -5.97 4.60
N ALA A 80 -6.60 -5.60 4.70
CA ALA A 80 -7.11 -4.76 5.78
C ALA A 80 -7.03 -5.45 7.15
N ASN A 81 -7.28 -6.77 7.20
CA ASN A 81 -7.16 -7.57 8.43
C ASN A 81 -5.71 -7.72 8.90
N LEU A 82 -4.71 -7.60 8.02
CA LEU A 82 -3.30 -7.59 8.41
C LEU A 82 -2.87 -6.29 9.11
N LEU A 83 -3.72 -5.27 9.06
CA LEU A 83 -3.51 -3.96 9.67
C LEU A 83 -4.24 -3.80 11.02
N ASP A 84 -4.88 -4.87 11.51
CA ASP A 84 -5.57 -4.91 12.80
C ASP A 84 -4.63 -5.13 13.98
#